data_AF-M4STZ0-F1
#
_entry.id   AF-M4STZ0-F1
#
_cell.length_a   1.000
_cell.length_b   1.000
_cell.length_c   1.000
_cell.angle_alpha   90.00
_cell.angle_beta   90.00
_cell.angle_gamma   90.00
#
_symmetry.space_group_name_H-M   'P 1'
#
loop_
_entity.id
_entity.type
_entity.pdbx_description
1 polymer ?
#
loop_
_entity_poly.entity_id
_entity_poly.type
_entity_poly.pdbx_seq_one_letter_code
_entity_poly.pdbx_strand_id
1 'polypeptide(L)'
;LLGGTREGGAQKPAADAAAFTTAYATSCYGASGPGKSLVSDFVCVCGTGSSSASMTLVQSTSFTDSDGYSDDNTGKTDNAINIYNKRSAICQKSTVTEQTSPENIAASIAAFTTLLGRHSQTGATKKGVYSFGIGEDNSIQCNCGEVSGQSCVNYVSIVEAANSTLITTAITWLKHLTKVRTQIITRQQLLQKKKEQSRLIQLADKMLELYKEALHAERPVTTQTQSQPQAIPDPEKQKACDKHTNKTTCEAQSCK
;
A
#
# COMPACT_ATOMS: atom_id res chain seq x y z
N LEU A 1 -11.35 10.53 -7.13
CA LEU A 1 -11.45 9.22 -7.83
C LEU A 1 -11.72 8.14 -6.79
N LEU A 2 -12.78 7.39 -7.05
CA LEU A 2 -13.60 6.65 -6.10
C LEU A 2 -12.88 5.45 -5.48
N GLY A 3 -13.24 5.18 -4.22
CA GLY A 3 -12.88 3.96 -3.52
C GLY A 3 -13.70 2.79 -4.05
N GLY A 4 -13.01 1.67 -4.24
CA GLY A 4 -13.56 0.35 -4.48
C GLY A 4 -12.43 -0.63 -4.23
N THR A 5 -12.74 -1.71 -3.53
CA THR A 5 -11.87 -2.89 -3.45
C THR A 5 -11.59 -3.34 -4.89
N ARG A 6 -10.41 -2.98 -5.41
CA ARG A 6 -9.91 -3.57 -6.64
C ARG A 6 -9.53 -5.00 -6.29
N GLU A 7 -10.49 -5.90 -6.40
CA GLU A 7 -10.18 -7.31 -6.59
C GLU A 7 -9.19 -7.39 -7.75
N GLY A 8 -8.12 -8.18 -7.58
CA GLY A 8 -7.00 -8.29 -8.51
C GLY A 8 -7.36 -8.81 -9.92
N GLY A 9 -8.64 -8.88 -10.27
CA GLY A 9 -9.17 -9.23 -11.59
C GLY A 9 -9.49 -8.04 -12.49
N ALA A 10 -9.23 -6.78 -12.08
CA ALA A 10 -9.38 -5.65 -12.98
C ALA A 10 -8.45 -5.83 -14.20
N GLN A 11 -9.03 -5.82 -15.41
CA GLN A 11 -8.29 -5.92 -16.66
C GLN A 11 -7.14 -4.91 -16.64
N LYS A 12 -5.90 -5.41 -16.76
CA LYS A 12 -4.71 -4.56 -16.82
C LYS A 12 -4.91 -3.57 -17.97
N PRO A 13 -4.55 -2.29 -17.80
CA PRO A 13 -4.67 -1.31 -18.87
C PRO A 13 -4.00 -1.83 -20.14
N ALA A 14 -4.69 -1.71 -21.28
CA ALA A 14 -4.08 -1.95 -22.58
C ALA A 14 -2.89 -1.01 -22.76
N ALA A 15 -1.87 -1.46 -23.49
CA ALA A 15 -0.74 -0.63 -23.86
C ALA A 15 -1.23 0.59 -24.65
N ASP A 16 -0.97 1.79 -24.13
CA ASP A 16 -1.24 3.04 -24.83
C ASP A 16 -0.09 3.31 -25.82
N ALA A 17 -0.42 3.56 -27.09
CA ALA A 17 0.54 3.94 -28.11
C ALA A 17 1.42 5.14 -27.68
N ALA A 18 0.88 6.08 -26.89
CA ALA A 18 1.62 7.23 -26.37
C ALA A 18 2.71 6.84 -25.35
N ALA A 19 2.64 5.63 -24.78
CA ALA A 19 3.61 5.12 -23.83
C ALA A 19 4.95 4.76 -24.47
N PHE A 20 4.98 4.52 -25.79
CA PHE A 20 6.16 4.09 -26.54
C PHE A 20 6.74 5.21 -27.40
N THR A 21 7.95 4.99 -27.91
CA THR A 21 8.55 5.81 -28.97
C THR A 21 8.77 4.97 -30.22
N THR A 22 9.02 5.61 -31.36
CA THR A 22 9.06 4.95 -32.67
C THR A 22 10.35 4.17 -32.93
N ALA A 23 11.37 4.27 -32.09
CA ALA A 23 12.63 3.56 -32.25
C ALA A 23 13.20 3.06 -30.92
N TYR A 24 13.85 1.89 -30.93
CA TYR A 24 14.56 1.32 -29.78
C TYR A 24 15.52 2.36 -29.18
N ALA A 25 16.32 3.00 -30.04
CA ALA A 25 17.32 3.96 -29.61
C ALA A 25 16.76 5.11 -28.78
N THR A 26 15.67 5.71 -29.28
CA THR A 26 14.98 6.80 -28.59
C THR A 26 14.25 6.30 -27.35
N SER A 27 13.74 5.06 -27.36
CA SER A 27 13.04 4.43 -26.23
C SER A 27 13.96 4.05 -25.07
N CYS A 28 15.18 3.58 -25.35
CA CYS A 28 15.94 2.77 -24.40
C CYS A 28 17.28 3.36 -23.93
N TYR A 29 17.86 4.37 -24.60
CA TYR A 29 19.08 5.04 -24.12
C TYR A 29 19.18 6.54 -24.42
N GLY A 30 18.18 7.13 -25.08
CA GLY A 30 18.14 8.57 -25.37
C GLY A 30 17.70 9.44 -24.19
N ALA A 31 17.55 10.74 -24.41
CA ALA A 31 17.11 11.70 -23.39
C ALA A 31 15.57 11.77 -23.21
N SER A 32 14.78 11.14 -24.09
CA SER A 32 13.32 11.34 -24.17
C SER A 32 12.48 10.08 -23.94
N GLY A 33 13.03 8.88 -24.16
CA GLY A 33 12.30 7.62 -23.99
C GLY A 33 12.51 6.91 -22.65
N PRO A 34 13.76 6.70 -22.19
CA PRO A 34 14.03 5.94 -20.96
C PRO A 34 13.24 6.50 -19.78
N GLY A 35 12.56 5.62 -19.05
CA GLY A 35 11.87 5.98 -17.83
C GLY A 35 10.58 6.77 -18.02
N LYS A 36 10.14 7.01 -19.27
CA LYS A 36 8.85 7.66 -19.59
C LYS A 36 7.67 6.84 -19.05
N SER A 37 7.71 5.53 -19.24
CA SER A 37 6.70 4.59 -18.74
C SER A 37 7.34 3.24 -18.42
N LEU A 38 6.78 2.52 -17.44
CA LEU A 38 7.26 1.17 -17.09
C LEU A 38 7.06 0.19 -18.25
N VAL A 39 6.02 0.38 -19.04
CA VAL A 39 5.69 -0.45 -20.23
C VAL A 39 6.74 -0.25 -21.33
N SER A 40 7.20 0.98 -21.56
CA SER A 40 8.30 1.27 -22.49
C SER A 40 9.60 0.63 -22.04
N ASP A 41 9.96 0.81 -20.76
CA ASP A 41 11.17 0.21 -20.19
C ASP A 41 11.12 -1.33 -20.24
N PHE A 42 9.94 -1.91 -20.03
CA PHE A 42 9.72 -3.35 -20.17
C PHE A 42 9.97 -3.84 -21.59
N VAL A 43 9.50 -3.12 -22.61
CA VAL A 43 9.77 -3.45 -24.02
C VAL A 43 11.27 -3.36 -24.35
N CYS A 44 12.00 -2.41 -23.77
CA CYS A 44 13.45 -2.34 -23.94
C CYS A 44 14.18 -3.57 -23.39
N VAL A 45 13.78 -4.06 -22.21
CA VAL A 45 14.41 -5.24 -21.58
C VAL A 45 13.95 -6.55 -22.21
N CYS A 46 12.72 -6.59 -22.71
CA CYS A 46 12.07 -7.82 -23.19
C CYS A 46 11.88 -7.86 -24.71
N GLY A 47 12.41 -6.89 -25.45
CA GLY A 47 12.38 -6.80 -26.91
C GLY A 47 13.78 -6.79 -27.53
N THR A 48 13.84 -6.86 -28.86
CA THR A 48 15.09 -6.78 -29.65
C THR A 48 15.11 -5.51 -30.50
N GLY A 49 16.31 -5.02 -30.83
CA GLY A 49 16.48 -3.91 -31.79
C GLY A 49 16.44 -4.35 -33.25
N SER A 50 16.49 -5.66 -33.53
CA SER A 50 16.39 -6.22 -34.87
C SER A 50 15.55 -7.50 -34.91
N SER A 51 14.81 -7.66 -36.02
CA SER A 51 13.96 -8.81 -36.32
C SER A 51 14.74 -10.11 -36.61
N SER A 52 16.04 -9.99 -36.91
CA SER A 52 16.97 -11.11 -37.12
C SER A 52 17.40 -11.82 -35.83
N ALA A 53 17.19 -11.20 -34.66
CA ALA A 53 17.59 -11.71 -33.35
C ALA A 53 16.47 -12.49 -32.62
N SER A 54 15.58 -13.15 -33.37
CA SER A 54 14.28 -13.65 -32.90
C SER A 54 14.28 -14.66 -31.74
N MET A 55 15.44 -15.15 -31.30
CA MET A 55 15.58 -16.21 -30.28
C MET A 55 16.32 -15.81 -28.99
N THR A 56 16.75 -14.56 -28.83
CA THR A 56 17.75 -14.19 -27.79
C THR A 56 17.21 -13.41 -26.59
N LEU A 57 15.91 -13.45 -26.34
CA LEU A 57 15.30 -12.86 -25.15
C LEU A 57 15.54 -13.72 -23.90
N VAL A 58 16.81 -13.80 -23.49
CA VAL A 58 17.29 -14.64 -22.39
C VAL A 58 17.10 -13.98 -21.02
N GLN A 59 16.74 -12.69 -20.91
CA GLN A 59 16.56 -12.08 -19.58
C GLN A 59 15.26 -12.46 -18.86
N SER A 60 14.32 -13.12 -19.55
CA SER A 60 13.17 -13.79 -18.94
C SER A 60 13.44 -15.30 -18.80
N THR A 61 14.52 -15.69 -18.12
CA THR A 61 15.01 -17.08 -18.03
C THR A 61 14.01 -18.09 -17.46
N SER A 62 12.96 -17.64 -16.78
CA SER A 62 11.91 -18.49 -16.22
C SER A 62 10.79 -18.85 -17.20
N PHE A 63 10.80 -18.31 -18.41
CA PHE A 63 9.73 -18.52 -19.38
C PHE A 63 10.29 -19.08 -20.69
N THR A 64 10.15 -20.39 -20.83
CA THR A 64 10.43 -21.16 -22.05
C THR A 64 9.32 -20.93 -23.06
N ASP A 65 9.21 -19.72 -23.61
CA ASP A 65 8.42 -19.53 -24.82
C ASP A 65 9.36 -19.77 -25.99
N SER A 66 9.26 -20.96 -26.59
CA SER A 66 10.04 -21.39 -27.77
C SER A 66 9.64 -20.63 -29.04
N ASP A 67 8.55 -19.88 -28.99
CA ASP A 67 8.06 -19.09 -30.09
C ASP A 67 8.90 -17.82 -30.19
N GLY A 68 9.99 -17.93 -30.96
CA GLY A 68 10.82 -16.81 -31.34
C GLY A 68 9.98 -15.65 -31.83
N TYR A 69 10.32 -14.45 -31.38
CA TYR A 69 9.58 -13.24 -31.71
C TYR A 69 10.35 -12.45 -32.77
N SER A 70 9.72 -12.19 -33.91
CA SER A 70 10.37 -11.55 -35.06
C SER A 70 10.16 -10.04 -35.14
N ASP A 71 9.28 -9.43 -34.34
CA ASP A 71 9.13 -7.97 -34.45
C ASP A 71 10.26 -7.29 -33.69
N ASP A 72 10.92 -6.33 -34.33
CA ASP A 72 11.86 -5.45 -33.67
C ASP A 72 11.15 -4.26 -33.06
N ASN A 73 11.75 -3.68 -32.03
CA ASN A 73 11.35 -2.38 -31.50
C ASN A 73 11.86 -1.24 -32.39
N THR A 74 11.82 -1.39 -33.73
CA THR A 74 12.24 -0.33 -34.67
C THR A 74 11.10 0.10 -35.59
N GLY A 75 11.03 1.40 -35.86
CA GLY A 75 10.20 2.00 -36.91
C GLY A 75 8.68 2.08 -36.64
N LYS A 76 8.11 1.35 -35.67
CA LYS A 76 6.65 1.34 -35.43
C LYS A 76 6.25 1.10 -33.97
N THR A 77 5.32 1.91 -33.48
CA THR A 77 4.68 1.75 -32.16
C THR A 77 3.94 0.41 -32.03
N ASP A 78 3.39 -0.11 -33.12
CA ASP A 78 2.65 -1.39 -33.14
C ASP A 78 3.52 -2.57 -32.72
N ASN A 79 4.80 -2.58 -33.10
CA ASN A 79 5.73 -3.63 -32.70
C ASN A 79 5.97 -3.60 -31.19
N ALA A 80 6.15 -2.40 -30.60
CA ALA A 80 6.29 -2.25 -29.16
C ALA A 80 5.03 -2.71 -28.40
N ILE A 81 3.84 -2.42 -28.94
CA ILE A 81 2.57 -2.92 -28.39
C ILE A 81 2.50 -4.45 -28.46
N ASN A 82 2.92 -5.05 -29.58
CA ASN A 82 2.94 -6.50 -29.75
C ASN A 82 3.92 -7.19 -28.79
N ILE A 83 5.14 -6.65 -28.64
CA ILE A 83 6.13 -7.10 -27.65
C ILE A 83 5.50 -7.07 -26.26
N TYR A 84 4.93 -5.93 -25.88
CA TYR A 84 4.31 -5.77 -24.57
C TYR A 84 3.16 -6.75 -24.36
N ASN A 85 2.24 -6.91 -25.31
CA ASN A 85 1.08 -7.78 -25.14
C ASN A 85 1.49 -9.25 -24.95
N LYS A 86 2.45 -9.74 -25.75
CA LYS A 86 2.98 -11.10 -25.61
C LYS A 86 3.71 -11.29 -24.28
N ARG A 87 4.61 -10.37 -23.92
CA ARG A 87 5.46 -10.51 -22.73
C ARG A 87 4.71 -10.18 -21.42
N SER A 88 3.73 -9.30 -21.45
CA SER A 88 2.91 -8.99 -20.26
C SER A 88 1.99 -10.15 -19.87
N ALA A 89 1.55 -10.97 -20.84
CA ALA A 89 0.82 -12.21 -20.57
C ALA A 89 1.66 -13.20 -19.74
N ILE A 90 2.97 -13.16 -19.92
CA ILE A 90 3.92 -13.94 -19.10
C ILE A 90 3.92 -13.44 -17.65
N CYS A 91 4.00 -12.11 -17.45
CA CYS A 91 3.91 -11.50 -16.12
C CYS A 91 2.55 -11.71 -15.43
N GLN A 92 1.49 -12.06 -16.16
CA GLN A 92 0.18 -12.39 -15.59
C GLN A 92 0.14 -13.78 -14.94
N LYS A 93 1.09 -14.67 -15.25
CA LYS A 93 1.22 -15.98 -14.59
C LYS A 93 1.85 -15.87 -13.19
N SER A 94 2.40 -14.70 -12.82
CA SER A 94 2.89 -14.43 -11.47
C SER A 94 1.71 -14.27 -10.50
N THR A 95 1.54 -15.23 -9.60
CA THR A 95 0.35 -15.49 -8.78
C THR A 95 0.05 -14.47 -7.68
N VAL A 96 0.83 -13.40 -7.53
CA VAL A 96 0.67 -12.45 -6.43
C VAL A 96 0.55 -11.04 -6.97
N THR A 97 -0.69 -10.57 -7.13
CA THR A 97 -0.94 -9.12 -7.16
C THR A 97 -0.92 -8.66 -5.71
N GLU A 98 0.24 -8.20 -5.24
CA GLU A 98 0.34 -7.62 -3.91
C GLU A 98 -0.62 -6.43 -3.78
N GLN A 99 -1.25 -6.30 -2.61
CA GLN A 99 -2.14 -5.17 -2.34
C GLN A 99 -1.35 -3.86 -2.48
N THR A 100 -1.94 -2.85 -3.14
CA THR A 100 -1.31 -1.55 -3.27
C THR A 100 -1.24 -0.85 -1.90
N SER A 101 -0.09 -0.94 -1.23
CA SER A 101 0.21 -0.29 0.04
C SER A 101 1.44 0.64 -0.08
N PRO A 102 1.60 1.62 0.83
CA PRO A 102 2.82 2.44 0.86
C PRO A 102 4.11 1.63 1.00
N GLU A 103 4.06 0.51 1.72
CA GLU A 103 5.18 -0.39 1.99
C GLU A 103 5.54 -1.18 0.74
N ASN A 104 4.56 -1.76 0.05
CA ASN A 104 4.79 -2.56 -1.16
C ASN A 104 5.29 -1.68 -2.31
N ILE A 105 4.79 -0.44 -2.43
CA ILE A 105 5.33 0.53 -3.40
C ILE A 105 6.78 0.88 -3.06
N ALA A 106 7.10 1.13 -1.79
CA ALA A 106 8.48 1.43 -1.38
C ALA A 106 9.42 0.25 -1.65
N ALA A 107 9.00 -0.97 -1.31
CA ALA A 107 9.76 -2.19 -1.54
C ALA A 107 9.99 -2.42 -3.04
N SER A 108 8.98 -2.20 -3.89
CA SER A 108 9.10 -2.33 -5.34
C SER A 108 10.07 -1.31 -5.94
N ILE A 109 10.01 -0.05 -5.50
CA ILE A 109 10.95 1.00 -5.91
C ILE A 109 12.38 0.61 -5.48
N ALA A 110 12.54 0.20 -4.21
CA ALA A 110 13.84 -0.21 -3.69
C ALA A 110 14.41 -1.40 -4.49
N ALA A 111 13.62 -2.45 -4.66
CA ALA A 111 13.98 -3.63 -5.45
C ALA A 111 14.45 -3.23 -6.85
N PHE A 112 13.68 -2.42 -7.58
CA PHE A 112 14.10 -1.91 -8.88
C PHE A 112 15.42 -1.15 -8.82
N THR A 113 15.55 -0.18 -7.90
CA THR A 113 16.78 0.63 -7.81
C THR A 113 18.02 -0.17 -7.45
N THR A 114 17.89 -1.29 -6.72
CA THR A 114 19.02 -2.20 -6.44
C THR A 114 19.47 -3.04 -7.63
N LEU A 115 18.63 -3.14 -8.67
CA LEU A 115 18.99 -3.83 -9.91
C LEU A 115 19.73 -2.94 -10.90
N LEU A 116 19.72 -1.62 -10.68
CA LEU A 116 20.45 -0.68 -11.51
C LEU A 116 21.96 -0.89 -11.37
N GLY A 117 22.67 -0.92 -12.49
CA GLY A 117 24.12 -1.12 -12.52
C GLY A 117 24.59 -2.50 -12.04
N ARG A 118 23.68 -3.46 -11.85
CA ARG A 118 24.02 -4.84 -11.47
C ARG A 118 25.02 -5.48 -12.45
N HIS A 119 24.93 -5.13 -13.72
CA HIS A 119 25.82 -5.59 -14.78
C HIS A 119 26.79 -4.46 -15.15
N SER A 120 27.71 -4.13 -14.24
CA SER A 120 28.70 -3.08 -14.50
C SER A 120 29.63 -3.47 -15.65
N GLN A 121 29.91 -2.50 -16.52
CA GLN A 121 30.70 -2.66 -17.74
C GLN A 121 31.81 -1.60 -17.76
N THR A 122 33.05 -1.96 -18.11
CA THR A 122 34.24 -1.12 -17.83
C THR A 122 34.40 0.05 -18.80
N GLY A 123 34.21 -0.18 -20.09
CA GLY A 123 34.19 0.82 -21.16
C GLY A 123 32.89 1.63 -21.25
N ALA A 124 31.88 1.27 -20.45
CA ALA A 124 30.57 1.86 -20.53
C ALA A 124 30.45 3.19 -19.76
N THR A 125 29.63 4.13 -20.26
CA THR A 125 29.36 5.42 -19.57
C THR A 125 28.91 5.22 -18.12
N LYS A 126 29.58 5.90 -17.17
CA LYS A 126 29.36 5.74 -15.71
C LYS A 126 29.38 4.28 -15.25
N LYS A 127 30.11 3.40 -15.96
CA LYS A 127 30.17 1.96 -15.71
C LYS A 127 28.80 1.24 -15.67
N GLY A 128 27.80 1.81 -16.36
CA GLY A 128 26.43 1.30 -16.40
C GLY A 128 25.62 1.46 -15.12
N VAL A 129 26.05 2.31 -14.17
CA VAL A 129 25.39 2.49 -12.86
C VAL A 129 23.91 2.87 -12.97
N TYR A 130 23.51 3.52 -14.08
CA TYR A 130 22.12 3.90 -14.34
C TYR A 130 21.45 3.02 -15.39
N SER A 131 21.91 1.79 -15.58
CA SER A 131 21.35 0.87 -16.56
C SER A 131 20.62 -0.28 -15.88
N PHE A 132 19.46 -0.66 -16.44
CA PHE A 132 18.67 -1.82 -16.01
C PHE A 132 18.70 -2.89 -17.10
N GLY A 133 19.10 -4.11 -16.74
CA GLY A 133 19.37 -5.20 -17.69
C GLY A 133 20.86 -5.31 -18.05
N ILE A 134 21.15 -6.03 -19.12
CA ILE A 134 22.51 -6.27 -19.63
C ILE A 134 22.71 -5.41 -20.88
N GLY A 135 23.65 -4.46 -20.82
CA GLY A 135 24.00 -3.60 -21.95
C GLY A 135 25.38 -3.89 -22.52
N GLU A 136 25.66 -3.28 -23.68
CA GLU A 136 26.98 -3.28 -24.29
C GLU A 136 28.01 -2.51 -23.45
N ASP A 137 29.28 -2.90 -23.58
CA ASP A 137 30.39 -2.22 -22.91
C ASP A 137 30.91 -1.00 -23.69
N ASN A 138 30.04 -0.01 -23.91
CA ASN A 138 30.41 1.23 -24.60
C ASN A 138 29.52 2.43 -24.17
N SER A 139 29.70 3.58 -24.83
CA SER A 139 28.98 4.81 -24.49
C SER A 139 27.49 4.79 -24.85
N ILE A 140 27.07 3.91 -25.75
CA ILE A 140 25.71 3.72 -26.25
C ILE A 140 25.17 2.40 -25.72
N GLN A 141 25.22 2.25 -24.40
CA GLN A 141 24.63 1.09 -23.73
C GLN A 141 23.16 0.97 -24.15
N CYS A 142 22.72 -0.26 -24.40
CA CYS A 142 21.37 -0.57 -24.87
C CYS A 142 21.10 -0.15 -26.32
N ASN A 143 22.06 -0.20 -27.23
CA ASN A 143 21.76 -0.12 -28.67
C ASN A 143 21.10 -1.40 -29.24
N CYS A 144 20.96 -2.45 -28.42
CA CYS A 144 20.39 -3.74 -28.81
C CYS A 144 21.19 -4.44 -29.94
N GLY A 145 22.52 -4.45 -29.83
CA GLY A 145 23.40 -5.18 -30.73
C GLY A 145 22.99 -6.64 -30.96
N GLU A 146 23.39 -7.19 -32.10
CA GLU A 146 23.01 -8.54 -32.58
C GLU A 146 23.40 -9.69 -31.64
N VAL A 147 24.16 -9.41 -30.58
CA VAL A 147 24.68 -10.41 -29.65
C VAL A 147 23.61 -10.78 -28.62
N SER A 148 23.38 -12.07 -28.48
CA SER A 148 22.37 -12.63 -27.57
C SER A 148 22.47 -12.07 -26.15
N GLY A 149 21.37 -11.51 -25.64
CA GLY A 149 21.22 -11.14 -24.22
C GLY A 149 21.50 -9.67 -23.86
N GLN A 150 21.77 -8.79 -24.82
CA GLN A 150 22.11 -7.38 -24.59
C GLN A 150 20.89 -6.42 -24.56
N SER A 151 19.81 -6.81 -23.88
CA SER A 151 18.61 -5.98 -23.70
C SER A 151 18.69 -5.17 -22.40
N CYS A 152 18.54 -3.85 -22.50
CA CYS A 152 18.56 -2.98 -21.33
C CYS A 152 17.87 -1.64 -21.57
N VAL A 153 17.71 -0.88 -20.48
CA VAL A 153 17.39 0.55 -20.49
C VAL A 153 18.53 1.31 -19.83
N ASN A 154 18.99 2.38 -20.45
CA ASN A 154 20.02 3.27 -19.95
C ASN A 154 19.41 4.63 -19.57
N TYR A 155 19.46 4.96 -18.28
CA TYR A 155 18.90 6.19 -17.72
C TYR A 155 19.93 7.33 -17.55
N VAL A 156 21.19 7.17 -17.99
CA VAL A 156 22.25 8.18 -17.82
C VAL A 156 21.78 9.55 -18.32
N SER A 157 21.29 9.62 -19.56
CA SER A 157 20.93 10.90 -20.19
C SER A 157 19.82 11.64 -19.45
N ILE A 158 18.81 10.93 -18.93
CA ILE A 158 17.72 11.56 -18.17
C ILE A 158 18.15 12.00 -16.78
N VAL A 159 19.09 11.28 -16.14
CA VAL A 159 19.63 11.65 -14.82
C VAL A 159 20.53 12.88 -14.94
N GLU A 160 21.36 12.94 -15.99
CA GLU A 160 22.25 14.07 -16.24
C GLU A 160 21.46 15.33 -16.65
N ALA A 161 20.46 15.19 -17.54
CA ALA A 161 19.59 16.31 -17.93
C ALA A 161 18.79 16.87 -16.74
N ALA A 162 18.48 16.03 -15.75
CA ALA A 162 17.79 16.44 -14.54
C ALA A 162 18.77 16.91 -13.44
N ASN A 163 19.97 17.39 -13.79
CA ASN A 163 20.98 17.94 -12.89
C ASN A 163 21.35 17.01 -11.71
N SER A 164 21.50 15.70 -11.97
CA SER A 164 21.80 14.70 -10.92
C SER A 164 20.74 14.61 -9.82
N THR A 165 19.48 14.94 -10.14
CA THR A 165 18.36 14.60 -9.25
C THR A 165 18.32 13.11 -8.97
N LEU A 166 17.79 12.74 -7.80
CA LEU A 166 17.57 11.35 -7.42
C LEU A 166 16.90 10.59 -8.58
N ILE A 167 17.37 9.38 -8.87
CA ILE A 167 16.84 8.57 -9.98
C ILE A 167 15.33 8.33 -9.89
N THR A 168 14.79 8.31 -8.67
CA THR A 168 13.35 8.24 -8.39
C THR A 168 12.55 9.46 -8.87
N THR A 169 13.22 10.58 -9.11
CA THR A 169 12.66 11.80 -9.69
C THR A 169 12.92 11.91 -11.19
N ALA A 170 14.11 11.49 -11.64
CA ALA A 170 14.49 11.52 -13.06
C ALA A 170 13.65 10.53 -13.90
N ILE A 171 13.41 9.32 -13.38
CA ILE A 171 12.54 8.34 -14.01
C ILE A 171 11.07 8.72 -13.74
N THR A 172 10.31 9.02 -14.79
CA THR A 172 8.94 9.53 -14.70
C THR A 172 7.99 8.54 -14.03
N TRP A 173 8.05 7.26 -14.37
CA TRP A 173 7.16 6.27 -13.76
C TRP A 173 7.49 6.02 -12.27
N LEU A 174 8.76 6.11 -11.85
CA LEU A 174 9.15 6.06 -10.43
C LEU A 174 8.63 7.28 -9.67
N LYS A 175 8.68 8.47 -10.28
CA LYS A 175 8.13 9.70 -9.71
C LYS A 175 6.62 9.56 -9.46
N HIS A 176 5.90 8.94 -10.40
CA HIS A 176 4.48 8.65 -10.24
C HIS A 176 4.21 7.65 -9.10
N LEU A 177 4.96 6.56 -9.00
CA LEU A 177 4.82 5.61 -7.88
C LEU A 177 5.10 6.27 -6.53
N THR A 178 6.13 7.12 -6.45
CA THR A 178 6.45 7.89 -5.25
C THR A 178 5.30 8.83 -4.87
N LYS A 179 4.69 9.51 -5.85
CA LYS A 179 3.52 10.37 -5.62
C LYS A 179 2.30 9.57 -5.12
N VAL A 180 2.03 8.41 -5.73
CA VAL A 180 0.93 7.52 -5.31
C VAL A 180 1.13 7.07 -3.87
N ARG A 181 2.35 6.65 -3.50
CA ARG A 181 2.70 6.30 -2.11
C ARG A 181 2.37 7.43 -1.15
N THR A 182 2.81 8.66 -1.42
CA THR A 182 2.52 9.83 -0.58
C THR A 182 1.01 10.07 -0.46
N GLN A 183 0.25 9.96 -1.55
CA GLN A 183 -1.19 10.14 -1.54
C GLN A 183 -1.92 9.09 -0.68
N ILE A 184 -1.47 7.84 -0.69
CA ILE A 184 -2.03 6.78 0.16
C ILE A 184 -1.79 7.10 1.64
N ILE A 185 -0.56 7.49 2.01
CA ILE A 185 -0.20 7.88 3.38
C ILE A 185 -1.06 9.07 3.85
N THR A 186 -1.13 10.14 3.06
CA THR A 186 -1.94 11.31 3.39
C THR A 186 -3.41 10.94 3.57
N ARG A 187 -3.95 10.06 2.72
CA ARG A 187 -5.33 9.58 2.85
C ARG A 187 -5.54 8.81 4.14
N GLN A 188 -4.63 7.92 4.51
CA GLN A 188 -4.73 7.15 5.76
C GLN A 188 -4.74 8.09 6.99
N GLN A 189 -3.87 9.10 7.00
CA GLN A 189 -3.82 10.11 8.06
C GLN A 189 -5.13 10.91 8.14
N LEU A 190 -5.69 11.33 6.99
CA LEU A 190 -6.96 12.06 6.93
C LEU A 190 -8.13 11.21 7.45
N LEU A 191 -8.18 9.92 7.10
CA LEU A 191 -9.21 9.00 7.59
C LEU A 191 -9.11 8.79 9.11
N GLN A 192 -7.89 8.68 9.64
CA GLN A 192 -7.68 8.57 11.09
C GLN A 192 -8.15 9.83 11.81
N LYS A 193 -7.79 11.02 11.32
CA LYS A 193 -8.26 12.30 11.87
C LYS A 193 -9.78 12.42 11.84
N LYS A 194 -10.42 11.97 10.75
CA LYS A 194 -11.89 11.97 10.64
C LYS A 194 -12.53 11.05 11.68
N LYS A 195 -11.95 9.87 11.92
CA LYS A 195 -12.43 8.93 12.95
C LYS A 195 -12.33 9.53 14.35
N GLU A 196 -11.26 10.24 14.65
CA GLU A 196 -11.07 10.96 15.92
C GLU A 196 -12.08 12.09 16.09
N GLN A 197 -12.33 12.89 15.03
CA GLN A 197 -13.38 13.91 15.05
C GLN A 197 -14.77 13.32 15.31
N SER A 198 -15.12 12.20 14.67
CA SER A 198 -16.39 11.51 14.93
C SER A 198 -16.51 11.04 16.38
N ARG A 199 -15.43 10.58 17.01
CA ARG A 199 -15.43 10.20 18.44
C ARG A 199 -15.65 11.40 19.36
N LEU A 200 -15.08 12.56 19.03
CA LEU A 200 -15.30 13.79 19.80
C LEU A 200 -16.76 14.26 19.74
N ILE A 201 -17.40 14.15 18.57
CA ILE A 201 -18.83 14.47 18.41
C ILE A 201 -19.67 13.51 19.27
N GLN A 202 -19.43 12.20 19.18
CA GLN A 202 -20.14 11.21 19.99
C GLN A 202 -19.96 11.44 21.50
N LEU A 203 -18.77 11.86 21.92
CA LEU A 203 -18.51 12.20 23.31
C LEU A 203 -19.33 13.41 23.76
N ALA A 204 -19.41 14.47 22.94
CA ALA A 204 -20.22 15.65 23.24
C ALA A 204 -21.71 15.31 23.34
N ASP A 205 -22.23 14.48 22.42
CA ASP A 205 -23.60 14.00 22.45
C ASP A 205 -23.89 13.23 23.75
N LYS A 206 -22.96 12.36 24.18
CA LYS A 206 -23.07 11.62 25.44
C LYS A 206 -23.01 12.51 26.68
N MET A 207 -22.18 13.55 26.70
CA MET A 207 -22.18 14.50 27.81
C MET A 207 -23.52 15.23 27.94
N LEU A 208 -24.13 15.62 26.81
CA LEU A 208 -25.43 16.28 26.81
C LEU A 208 -26.55 15.33 27.27
N GLU A 209 -26.50 14.06 26.84
CA GLU A 209 -27.42 13.01 27.29
C GLU A 209 -27.35 12.83 28.81
N LEU A 210 -26.14 12.67 29.36
CA LEU A 210 -25.92 12.55 30.81
C LEU A 210 -26.36 13.79 31.59
N TYR A 211 -26.13 15.00 31.05
CA TYR A 211 -26.58 16.24 31.67
C TYR A 211 -28.11 16.31 31.75
N LYS A 212 -28.81 15.94 30.67
CA LYS A 212 -30.28 15.86 30.64
C LYS A 212 -30.80 14.79 31.59
N GLU A 213 -30.16 13.62 31.63
CA GLU A 213 -30.49 12.55 32.56
C GLU A 213 -30.34 13.02 34.01
N ALA A 214 -29.26 13.73 34.36
CA ALA A 214 -29.06 14.28 35.70
C ALA A 214 -30.08 15.38 36.07
N LEU A 215 -30.53 16.18 35.10
CA LEU A 215 -31.60 17.18 35.30
C LEU A 215 -32.98 16.55 35.53
N HIS A 216 -33.26 15.44 34.85
CA HIS A 216 -34.53 14.70 34.92
C HIS A 216 -34.49 13.50 35.85
N ALA A 217 -33.36 13.25 36.51
CA ALA A 217 -33.27 12.37 37.65
C ALA A 217 -34.11 13.01 38.75
N GLU A 218 -35.41 12.72 38.75
CA GLU A 218 -36.24 12.90 39.92
C GLU A 218 -35.46 12.28 41.08
N ARG A 219 -35.15 13.11 42.09
CA ARG A 219 -34.79 12.58 43.41
C ARG A 219 -35.79 11.46 43.65
N PRO A 220 -35.37 10.22 43.95
CA PRO A 220 -36.33 9.32 44.55
C PRO A 220 -36.88 10.10 45.73
N VAL A 221 -38.16 10.44 45.64
CA VAL A 221 -38.94 10.75 46.81
C VAL A 221 -38.85 9.43 47.56
N THR A 222 -37.85 9.30 48.42
CA THR A 222 -38.03 8.54 49.64
C THR A 222 -39.29 9.16 50.23
N THR A 223 -40.43 8.57 49.90
CA THR A 223 -41.50 8.40 50.85
C THR A 223 -40.77 7.97 52.10
N GLN A 224 -40.53 8.94 52.98
CA GLN A 224 -40.36 8.66 54.38
C GLN A 224 -41.64 7.89 54.72
N THR A 225 -41.56 6.56 54.66
CA THR A 225 -42.34 5.75 55.57
C THR A 225 -42.10 6.42 56.91
N GLN A 226 -43.13 7.10 57.43
CA GLN A 226 -43.10 7.58 58.80
C GLN A 226 -42.81 6.35 59.64
N SER A 227 -41.54 6.20 60.03
CA SER A 227 -41.14 5.26 61.05
C SER A 227 -41.84 5.73 62.31
N GLN A 228 -42.98 5.11 62.57
CA GLN A 228 -43.61 5.10 63.87
C GLN A 228 -42.50 4.84 64.90
N PRO A 229 -42.37 5.63 65.98
CA PRO A 229 -41.31 5.41 66.96
C PRO A 229 -41.45 3.99 67.51
N GLN A 230 -40.54 3.09 67.16
CA GLN A 230 -40.40 1.84 67.88
C GLN A 230 -39.90 2.20 69.28
N ALA A 231 -40.76 1.94 70.28
CA ALA A 231 -40.39 2.06 71.67
C ALA A 231 -39.14 1.22 71.92
N ILE A 232 -38.09 1.87 72.41
CA ILE A 232 -36.88 1.22 72.89
C ILE A 232 -37.32 0.33 74.07
N PRO A 233 -37.08 -0.99 74.05
CA PRO A 233 -37.40 -1.83 75.18
C PRO A 233 -36.53 -1.44 76.38
N ASP A 234 -37.17 -1.27 77.54
CA ASP A 234 -36.51 -0.97 78.80
C ASP A 234 -35.49 -2.08 79.14
N PRO A 235 -34.18 -1.77 79.26
CA PRO A 235 -33.12 -2.74 79.50
C PRO A 235 -33.26 -3.47 80.86
N GLU A 236 -34.04 -2.95 81.82
CA GLU A 236 -34.31 -3.66 83.06
C GLU A 236 -35.30 -4.82 82.87
N LYS A 237 -36.25 -4.71 81.94
CA LYS A 237 -37.20 -5.78 81.64
C LYS A 237 -36.54 -6.97 80.92
N GLN A 238 -35.47 -6.72 80.17
CA GLN A 238 -34.71 -7.77 79.49
C GLN A 238 -33.97 -8.70 80.50
N LYS A 239 -33.37 -8.13 81.55
CA LYS A 239 -32.63 -8.89 82.58
C LYS A 239 -33.53 -9.75 83.48
N ALA A 240 -34.81 -9.42 83.61
CA ALA A 240 -35.76 -10.21 84.38
C ALA A 240 -36.07 -11.56 83.72
N CYS A 241 -35.97 -11.65 82.39
CA CYS A 241 -36.32 -12.85 81.64
C CYS A 241 -35.18 -13.87 81.53
N ASP A 242 -33.93 -13.48 81.80
CA ASP A 242 -32.77 -14.38 81.78
C ASP A 242 -32.80 -15.42 82.93
N LYS A 243 -33.67 -15.25 83.93
CA LYS A 243 -33.84 -16.20 85.05
C LYS A 243 -34.88 -17.29 84.79
N HIS A 244 -35.62 -17.23 83.68
CA HIS A 244 -36.68 -18.18 83.37
C HIS A 244 -36.33 -19.02 82.15
N THR A 245 -36.30 -20.34 82.31
CA THR A 245 -35.88 -21.29 81.26
C THR A 245 -36.89 -21.46 80.13
N ASN A 246 -38.07 -20.80 80.19
CA ASN A 246 -39.08 -20.88 79.15
C ASN A 246 -39.68 -19.49 78.85
N LYS A 247 -39.75 -19.17 77.54
CA LYS A 247 -40.14 -17.88 76.97
C LYS A 247 -41.58 -17.47 77.34
N THR A 248 -42.48 -18.45 77.46
CA THR A 248 -43.90 -18.20 77.71
C THR A 248 -44.18 -17.64 79.10
N THR A 249 -43.30 -17.89 80.08
CA THR A 249 -43.49 -17.41 81.47
C THR A 249 -43.03 -15.96 81.64
N CYS A 250 -42.06 -15.50 80.85
CA CYS A 250 -41.55 -14.12 80.84
C CYS A 250 -42.60 -13.13 80.30
N GLU A 251 -43.28 -13.51 79.22
CA GLU A 251 -44.27 -12.65 78.56
C GLU A 251 -45.53 -12.41 79.42
N ALA A 252 -45.86 -13.35 80.32
CA ALA A 252 -47.04 -13.25 81.18
C ALA A 252 -46.85 -12.33 82.41
N GLN A 253 -45.61 -12.09 82.87
CA GLN A 253 -45.35 -11.33 84.10
C GLN A 253 -44.82 -9.91 83.87
N SER A 254 -44.22 -9.62 82.71
CA SER A 254 -43.53 -8.32 82.48
C SER A 254 -44.33 -7.26 81.71
N CYS A 255 -45.60 -7.55 81.41
CA CYS A 255 -46.51 -6.63 80.72
C CYS A 255 -47.71 -6.25 81.60
N LYS A 256 -47.47 -5.31 82.52
CA LYS A 256 -48.30 -4.10 82.62
C LYS A 256 -47.39 -2.89 82.53
#